data_AF-A0A497NHV8-F1
#
_entry.id   AF-A0A497NHV8-F1
#
_cell.length_a   1.000
_cell.length_b   1.000
_cell.length_c   1.000
_cell.angle_alpha   90.00
_cell.angle_beta   90.00
_cell.angle_gamma   90.00
#
_symmetry.space_group_name_H-M   'P 1'
#
loop_
_entity.id
_entity.type
_entity.pdbx_description
1 polymer ?
#
loop_
_entity_poly.entity_id
_entity_poly.type
_entity_poly.pdbx_seq_one_letter_code
_entity_poly.pdbx_strand_id
1 'polypeptide(L)'
;MSVIVASRMDKVSMRVAEILKECYDFGEVDENLYRSHGVELRIIEERHVYADGLGEDWDADLLIVASSHRSEAGVKALLTHPVGNWGPKAELGGSPRTLSATSAKALYTSINFLKEEADRL
;
A
#
# COMPACT_ATOMS: atom_id res chain seq x y z
N MET A 1 2.93 -4.27 14.75
CA MET A 1 2.83 -2.84 14.36
C MET A 1 2.21 -2.69 12.96
N SER A 2 1.55 -1.58 12.61
CA SER A 2 1.09 -1.33 11.22
C SER A 2 2.12 -0.51 10.45
N VAL A 3 2.36 -0.88 9.19
CA VAL A 3 3.32 -0.19 8.32
C VAL A 3 2.64 0.15 6.99
N ILE A 4 2.74 1.43 6.62
CA ILE A 4 2.34 1.94 5.32
C ILE A 4 3.57 1.95 4.43
N VAL A 5 3.45 1.39 3.22
CA VAL A 5 4.53 1.33 2.23
C VAL A 5 4.18 2.25 1.07
N ALA A 6 5.12 3.13 0.72
CA ALA A 6 5.06 3.95 -0.48
C ALA A 6 6.26 3.67 -1.39
N SER A 7 6.11 3.81 -2.70
CA SER A 7 7.15 3.52 -3.69
C SER A 7 7.57 4.79 -4.44
N ARG A 8 8.88 5.05 -4.52
CA ARG A 8 9.41 6.17 -5.33
C ARG A 8 9.14 6.01 -6.82
N MET A 9 8.90 4.78 -7.30
CA MET A 9 8.54 4.50 -8.70
C MET A 9 7.07 4.76 -9.02
N ASP A 10 6.26 5.16 -8.04
CA ASP A 10 4.84 5.47 -8.20
C ASP A 10 4.52 6.88 -7.67
N LYS A 11 4.21 7.80 -8.61
CA LYS A 11 3.90 9.20 -8.28
C LYS A 11 2.66 9.35 -7.39
N VAL A 12 1.66 8.49 -7.55
CA VAL A 12 0.45 8.52 -6.70
C VAL A 12 0.80 8.03 -5.31
N SER A 13 1.60 6.96 -5.23
CA SER A 13 2.10 6.43 -3.96
C SER A 13 2.86 7.50 -3.16
N MET A 14 3.80 8.20 -3.81
CA MET A 14 4.55 9.29 -3.18
C MET A 14 3.64 10.46 -2.78
N ARG A 15 2.63 10.79 -3.59
CA ARG A 15 1.68 11.84 -3.22
C ARG A 15 0.87 11.47 -1.97
N VAL A 16 0.46 10.21 -1.85
CA VAL A 16 -0.20 9.72 -0.62
C VAL A 16 0.76 9.82 0.57
N ALA A 17 2.03 9.44 0.42
CA ALA A 17 3.03 9.57 1.48
C ALA A 17 3.24 11.02 1.93
N GLU A 18 3.26 11.99 1.00
CA GLU A 18 3.33 13.42 1.33
C GLU A 18 2.11 13.88 2.13
N ILE A 19 0.90 13.55 1.68
CA ILE A 19 -0.34 13.89 2.39
C ILE A 19 -0.34 13.30 3.80
N LEU A 20 0.09 12.05 3.96
CA LEU A 20 0.21 11.42 5.27
C LEU A 20 1.19 12.17 6.18
N LYS A 21 2.34 12.58 5.63
CA LYS A 21 3.34 13.38 6.37
C LYS A 21 2.80 14.73 6.81
N GLU A 22 2.13 15.44 5.90
CA GLU A 22 1.60 16.78 6.15
C GLU A 22 0.40 16.79 7.10
N CYS A 23 -0.50 15.81 6.99
CA CYS A 23 -1.78 15.83 7.71
C CYS A 23 -1.78 15.02 9.02
N TYR A 24 -0.81 14.13 9.21
CA TYR A 24 -0.79 13.19 10.35
C TYR A 24 0.55 13.16 11.08
N ASP A 25 1.35 14.22 11.00
CA ASP A 25 2.56 14.42 11.82
C ASP A 25 3.58 13.26 11.75
N PHE A 26 3.80 12.67 10.57
CA PHE A 26 4.88 11.69 10.40
C PHE A 26 6.24 12.36 10.46
N GLY A 27 6.92 12.17 11.59
CA GLY A 27 8.30 12.60 11.81
C GLY A 27 9.30 11.65 11.16
N GLU A 28 10.37 12.20 10.61
CA GLU A 28 11.48 11.43 10.03
C GLU A 28 12.27 10.72 11.14
N VAL A 29 12.53 9.44 10.91
CA VAL A 29 13.35 8.58 11.79
C VAL A 29 14.66 8.19 11.07
N ASP A 30 14.57 7.96 9.75
CA ASP A 30 15.68 7.67 8.84
C ASP A 30 15.30 8.11 7.41
N GLU A 31 16.24 8.05 6.46
CA GLU A 31 16.12 8.55 5.07
C GLU A 31 14.83 8.09 4.34
N ASN A 32 14.30 6.92 4.72
CA ASN A 32 13.12 6.31 4.13
C ASN A 32 12.11 5.81 5.16
N LEU A 33 12.26 6.20 6.43
CA LEU A 33 11.42 5.76 7.53
C LEU A 33 10.87 6.95 8.29
N TYR A 34 9.55 7.01 8.37
CA TYR A 34 8.83 8.00 9.15
C TYR A 34 7.90 7.30 10.13
N ARG A 35 7.60 7.96 11.25
CA ARG A 35 6.73 7.39 12.28
C ARG A 35 5.75 8.41 12.82
N SER A 36 4.52 7.97 13.06
CA SER A 36 3.48 8.76 13.70
C SER A 36 2.52 7.84 14.44
N HIS A 37 2.15 8.17 15.68
CA HIS A 37 1.10 7.46 16.44
C HIS A 37 1.21 5.92 16.44
N GLY A 38 2.43 5.36 16.48
CA GLY A 38 2.65 3.91 16.46
C GLY A 38 2.50 3.23 15.08
N VAL A 39 2.40 4.02 14.00
CA VAL A 39 2.41 3.58 12.61
C VAL A 39 3.70 4.03 11.95
N GLU A 40 4.29 3.16 11.13
CA GLU A 40 5.43 3.51 10.29
C GLU A 40 4.98 3.81 8.86
N LEU A 41 5.63 4.78 8.23
CA LEU A 41 5.59 5.00 6.79
C LEU A 41 6.99 4.71 6.25
N ARG A 42 7.10 3.70 5.40
CA ARG A 42 8.35 3.28 4.75
C ARG A 42 8.29 3.58 3.26
N ILE A 43 9.35 4.21 2.76
CA ILE A 43 9.51 4.51 1.34
C ILE A 43 10.47 3.50 0.73
N ILE A 44 10.05 2.80 -0.32
CA ILE A 44 10.90 1.87 -1.07
C ILE A 44 11.31 2.48 -2.42
N GLU A 45 12.49 2.10 -2.87
CA GLU A 45 13.08 2.61 -4.12
C GLU A 45 12.53 1.89 -5.36
N GLU A 46 12.06 0.65 -5.20
CA GLU A 46 11.54 -0.18 -6.29
C GLU A 46 10.02 -0.05 -6.45
N ARG A 47 9.50 -0.55 -7.56
CA ARG A 47 8.05 -0.62 -7.78
C ARG A 47 7.48 -1.73 -6.90
N HIS A 48 6.55 -1.35 -6.04
CA HIS A 48 5.91 -2.20 -5.02
C HIS A 48 5.32 -3.53 -5.53
N VAL A 49 4.94 -3.66 -6.80
CA VAL A 49 4.47 -4.95 -7.35
C VAL A 49 5.58 -5.99 -7.50
N TYR A 50 6.85 -5.56 -7.54
CA TYR A 50 8.03 -6.44 -7.65
C TYR A 50 8.79 -6.57 -6.33
N ALA A 51 8.32 -5.90 -5.28
CA ALA A 51 8.94 -5.89 -3.96
C ALA A 51 8.50 -7.13 -3.17
N ASP A 52 9.08 -8.28 -3.50
CA ASP A 52 8.87 -9.52 -2.77
C ASP A 52 9.53 -9.46 -1.38
N GLY A 53 8.93 -10.12 -0.37
CA GLY A 53 9.46 -10.15 1.00
C GLY A 53 9.26 -8.86 1.80
N LEU A 54 8.42 -7.93 1.32
CA LEU A 54 8.09 -6.72 2.08
C LEU A 54 7.59 -7.04 3.49
N GLY A 55 8.23 -6.44 4.47
CA GLY A 55 7.83 -6.53 5.88
C GLY A 55 8.26 -7.79 6.62
N GLU A 56 8.96 -8.74 5.99
CA GLU A 56 9.46 -9.95 6.67
C GLU A 56 10.38 -9.60 7.86
N ASP A 57 11.17 -8.53 7.73
CA ASP A 57 12.11 -8.06 8.77
C ASP A 57 11.58 -6.87 9.60
N TRP A 58 10.30 -6.50 9.48
CA TRP A 58 9.78 -5.25 10.07
C TRP A 58 8.87 -5.43 11.28
N ASP A 59 8.66 -6.67 11.75
CA ASP A 59 7.72 -7.00 12.84
C ASP A 59 6.33 -6.36 12.64
N ALA A 60 5.88 -6.39 11.38
CA ALA A 60 4.63 -5.77 10.94
C ALA A 60 3.46 -6.77 11.03
N ASP A 61 2.39 -6.39 11.76
CA ASP A 61 1.14 -7.15 11.82
C ASP A 61 0.27 -6.91 10.59
N LEU A 62 0.42 -5.73 9.98
CA LEU A 62 -0.34 -5.30 8.82
C LEU A 62 0.51 -4.38 7.93
N LEU A 63 0.62 -4.76 6.66
CA LEU A 63 1.20 -3.95 5.61
C LEU A 63 0.10 -3.33 4.77
N ILE A 64 0.19 -2.02 4.55
CA ILE A 64 -0.72 -1.26 3.69
C ILE A 64 0.12 -0.62 2.60
N VAL A 65 -0.06 -1.03 1.35
CA VAL A 65 0.68 -0.47 0.22
C VAL A 65 -0.15 0.65 -0.42
N ALA A 66 0.34 1.88 -0.35
CA ALA A 66 -0.21 3.00 -1.11
C ALA A 66 0.21 2.84 -2.58
N SER A 67 -0.75 2.71 -3.49
CA SER A 67 -0.49 2.35 -4.89
C SER A 67 -1.40 3.10 -5.84
N SER A 68 -0.91 3.38 -7.04
CA SER A 68 -1.76 3.68 -8.18
C SER A 68 -2.46 2.42 -8.71
N HIS A 69 -3.57 2.62 -9.43
CA HIS A 69 -4.18 1.60 -10.28
C HIS A 69 -4.29 2.14 -11.70
N ARG A 70 -4.06 1.29 -12.70
CA ARG A 70 -4.20 1.63 -14.12
C ARG A 70 -5.06 0.59 -14.80
N SER A 71 -6.08 1.06 -15.51
CA SER A 71 -6.96 0.25 -16.34
C SER A 71 -7.14 0.93 -17.70
N GLU A 72 -7.24 0.13 -18.77
CA GLU A 72 -7.53 0.63 -20.13
C GLU A 72 -8.88 1.34 -20.21
N ALA A 73 -9.83 0.96 -19.34
CA ALA A 73 -11.14 1.61 -19.27
C ALA A 73 -11.07 3.07 -18.78
N GLY A 74 -9.95 3.50 -18.18
CA GLY A 74 -9.75 4.88 -17.75
C GLY A 74 -10.69 5.36 -16.62
N VAL A 75 -11.35 4.43 -15.93
CA VAL A 75 -12.29 4.74 -14.86
C VAL A 75 -11.54 5.23 -13.63
N LYS A 76 -11.93 6.41 -13.12
CA LYS A 76 -11.43 6.92 -11.85
C LYS A 76 -12.08 6.14 -10.70
N ALA A 77 -11.28 5.53 -9.84
CA ALA A 77 -11.77 4.75 -8.72
C ALA A 77 -10.80 4.81 -7.54
N LEU A 78 -11.34 4.67 -6.33
CA LEU A 78 -10.60 4.32 -5.13
C LEU A 78 -10.81 2.83 -4.86
N LEU A 79 -9.73 2.09 -4.67
CA LEU A 79 -9.75 0.63 -4.64
C LEU A 79 -8.93 0.11 -3.46
N THR A 80 -9.26 -1.11 -3.02
CA THR A 80 -8.45 -1.89 -2.07
C THR A 80 -8.53 -3.36 -2.46
N HIS A 81 -7.42 -4.08 -2.38
CA HIS A 81 -7.37 -5.51 -2.70
C HIS A 81 -6.16 -6.18 -2.05
N PRO A 82 -6.23 -7.50 -1.77
CA PRO A 82 -5.04 -8.29 -1.49
C PRO A 82 -4.22 -8.52 -2.77
N VAL A 83 -2.96 -8.95 -2.65
CA VAL A 83 -2.11 -9.28 -3.81
C VAL A 83 -1.89 -10.78 -3.92
N GLY A 84 -1.64 -11.27 -5.13
CA GLY A 84 -1.39 -12.68 -5.38
C GLY A 84 -1.67 -13.11 -6.80
N ASN A 85 -1.08 -14.24 -7.18
CA ASN A 85 -1.23 -14.86 -8.48
C ASN A 85 -1.96 -16.20 -8.33
N TRP A 86 -3.16 -16.29 -8.92
CA TRP A 86 -3.93 -17.55 -8.97
C TRP A 86 -3.39 -18.54 -10.00
N GLY A 87 -2.79 -18.01 -11.07
CA GLY A 87 -2.42 -18.78 -12.25
C GLY A 87 -1.02 -19.40 -12.21
N PRO A 88 -0.64 -20.13 -13.27
CA PRO A 88 0.69 -20.70 -13.44
C PRO A 88 1.75 -19.66 -13.86
N LYS A 89 1.37 -18.39 -14.03
CA LYS A 89 2.26 -17.28 -14.37
C LYS A 89 2.11 -16.15 -13.35
N ALA A 90 3.17 -15.37 -13.19
CA ALA A 90 3.24 -14.16 -12.39
C ALA A 90 3.76 -13.02 -13.29
N GLU A 91 2.86 -12.44 -14.09
CA GLU A 91 3.25 -11.47 -15.13
C GLU A 91 3.56 -10.08 -14.56
N LEU A 92 3.11 -9.80 -13.34
CA LEU A 92 3.28 -8.52 -12.64
C LEU A 92 3.79 -8.74 -11.20
N GLY A 93 4.90 -9.48 -11.08
CA GLY A 93 5.60 -9.71 -9.81
C GLY A 93 5.02 -10.84 -8.95
N GLY A 94 5.73 -11.18 -7.88
CA GLY A 94 5.45 -12.34 -7.05
C GLY A 94 5.71 -13.69 -7.74
N SER A 95 5.15 -14.75 -7.15
CA SER A 95 5.31 -16.12 -7.62
C SER A 95 4.00 -16.73 -8.15
N PRO A 96 4.04 -17.64 -9.16
CA PRO A 96 2.87 -18.37 -9.62
C PRO A 96 2.19 -19.16 -8.50
N ARG A 97 0.85 -19.20 -8.50
CA ARG A 97 0.03 -19.92 -7.51
C ARG A 97 0.33 -19.53 -6.05
N THR A 98 0.74 -18.28 -5.83
CA THR A 98 1.05 -17.75 -4.51
C THR A 98 0.16 -16.55 -4.22
N LEU A 99 -0.48 -16.54 -3.05
CA LEU A 99 -1.29 -15.43 -2.56
C LEU A 99 -0.64 -14.84 -1.32
N SER A 100 -0.76 -13.52 -1.13
CA SER A 100 -0.33 -12.92 0.13
C SER A 100 -1.30 -13.29 1.25
N ALA A 101 -0.78 -13.41 2.47
CA ALA A 101 -1.64 -13.32 3.65
C ALA A 101 -2.38 -11.97 3.62
N THR A 102 -3.63 -11.95 4.08
CA THR A 102 -4.44 -10.73 4.06
C THR A 102 -5.39 -10.66 5.25
N SER A 103 -5.90 -9.46 5.51
CA SER A 103 -6.89 -9.19 6.53
C SER A 103 -8.20 -8.76 5.87
N ALA A 104 -9.20 -9.65 5.90
CA ALA A 104 -10.55 -9.34 5.42
C ALA A 104 -11.15 -8.14 6.16
N LYS A 105 -10.84 -7.99 7.45
CA LYS A 105 -11.26 -6.84 8.26
C LYS A 105 -10.65 -5.53 7.73
N ALA A 106 -9.35 -5.52 7.44
CA ALA A 106 -8.68 -4.32 6.92
C ALA A 106 -9.23 -3.90 5.55
N LEU A 107 -9.43 -4.86 4.64
CA LEU A 107 -10.05 -4.62 3.34
C LEU A 107 -11.46 -4.05 3.46
N TYR A 108 -12.29 -4.66 4.32
CA TYR A 108 -13.65 -4.20 4.56
C TYR A 108 -13.70 -2.80 5.15
N THR A 109 -12.88 -2.51 6.16
CA THR A 109 -12.80 -1.15 6.73
C THR A 109 -12.34 -0.14 5.69
N SER A 110 -11.31 -0.48 4.90
CA SER A 110 -10.76 0.40 3.87
C SER A 110 -11.80 0.75 2.81
N ILE A 111 -12.49 -0.24 2.23
CA ILE A 111 -13.44 0.04 1.15
C ILE A 111 -14.65 0.87 1.62
N ASN A 112 -15.15 0.63 2.83
CA ASN A 112 -16.26 1.40 3.37
C ASN A 112 -15.84 2.85 3.66
N PHE A 113 -14.66 3.06 4.23
CA PHE A 113 -14.15 4.41 4.47
C PHE A 113 -13.91 5.17 3.15
N LEU A 114 -13.29 4.52 2.16
CA LEU A 114 -13.07 5.13 0.84
C LEU A 114 -14.38 5.49 0.16
N LYS A 115 -15.42 4.66 0.30
CA LYS A 115 -16.75 4.96 -0.22
C LYS A 115 -17.37 6.16 0.49
N GLU A 116 -17.34 6.19 1.82
CA GLU A 116 -17.89 7.30 2.61
C GLU A 116 -17.24 8.63 2.25
N GLU A 117 -15.92 8.68 2.07
CA GLU A 117 -15.23 9.90 1.65
C GLU A 117 -15.51 10.27 0.19
N ALA A 118 -15.67 9.28 -0.70
CA ALA A 118 -16.04 9.54 -2.09
C ALA A 118 -17.46 10.12 -2.21
N ASP A 119 -18.41 9.66 -1.39
CA ASP A 119 -19.80 10.15 -1.36
C ASP A 119 -19.91 11.59 -0.80
N ARG A 120 -18.85 12.12 -0.18
CA ARG A 120 -18.79 13.50 0.35
C ARG A 120 -18.29 14.54 -0.66
N LEU A 121 -17.76 14.11 -1.80
CA LEU A 121 -17.24 14.98 -2.88
C LEU A 121 -18.36 15.40 -3.84
#